data_AF-A0A7W0FF15-F1
#
_entry.id   AF-A0A7W0FF15-F1
#
_cell.length_a   1.000
_cell.length_b   1.000
_cell.length_c   1.000
_cell.angle_alpha   90.00
_cell.angle_beta   90.00
_cell.angle_gamma   90.00
#
_symmetry.space_group_name_H-M   'P 1'
#
loop_
_entity.id
_entity.type
_entity.pdbx_description
1 polymer ?
#
loop_
_entity_poly.entity_id
_entity_poly.type
_entity_poly.pdbx_seq_one_letter_code
_entity_poly.pdbx_strand_id
1 'polypeptide(L)'
;MISQFSHYKTFSLLVLCILGIFIARTLLAVNGNPPQLDNIFTMATLIGSTIVFIKGYQDLHTKDWIIALSLGALVGMGMSITTIFTPYPFFGIVRDNLGQALVRGFSVTLAILGGMVIMHWGGPISFPAAKGEWGKSGSAILFGLLVGLPLAIFNIFALKLTEGKDFLWQNPLSALLDAFQPAIVEEVIYRFALWGLLWLVLRKSIQKQSVFLAGLMATMVHTYQHFDALFVQSPWVALGMGMAMALIWGLPSYFLARRRGIESAIAFHWIQDVERFFAGF
;
A
#
# COMPACT_ATOMS: atom_id res chain seq x y z
N MET A 1 13.16 -16.00 32.41
CA MET A 1 13.19 -16.43 30.99
C MET A 1 11.79 -16.72 30.43
N ILE A 2 10.88 -17.37 31.16
CA ILE A 2 9.51 -17.67 30.67
C ILE A 2 8.63 -16.42 30.45
N SER A 3 8.81 -15.34 31.22
CA SER A 3 8.01 -14.10 31.05
C SER A 3 8.35 -13.28 29.80
N GLN A 4 9.56 -13.42 29.23
CA GLN A 4 9.94 -12.69 28.00
C GLN A 4 9.34 -13.32 26.74
N PHE A 5 9.12 -14.63 26.72
CA PHE A 5 8.47 -15.32 25.58
C PHE A 5 7.01 -14.92 25.39
N SER A 6 6.30 -14.55 26.46
CA SER A 6 4.93 -14.03 26.38
C SER A 6 4.84 -12.71 25.61
N HIS A 7 5.88 -11.87 25.65
CA HIS A 7 5.86 -10.53 25.08
C HIS A 7 5.81 -10.57 23.55
N TYR A 8 6.57 -11.47 22.93
CA TYR A 8 6.64 -11.60 21.47
C TYR A 8 5.64 -12.59 20.88
N LYS A 9 4.85 -13.32 21.69
CA LYS A 9 3.93 -14.34 21.21
C LYS A 9 2.98 -13.82 20.11
N THR A 10 2.34 -12.66 20.34
CA THR A 10 1.44 -12.06 19.34
C THR A 10 2.18 -11.69 18.06
N PHE A 11 3.37 -11.12 18.18
CA PHE A 11 4.20 -10.77 17.02
C PHE A 11 4.61 -12.02 16.24
N SER A 12 5.13 -13.05 16.90
CA SER A 12 5.52 -14.31 16.26
C SER A 12 4.35 -15.00 15.58
N LEU A 13 3.17 -15.04 16.21
CA LEU A 13 1.96 -15.59 15.59
C LEU A 13 1.56 -14.80 14.34
N LEU A 14 1.65 -13.47 14.39
CA LEU A 14 1.30 -12.62 13.26
C LEU A 14 2.27 -12.82 12.09
N VAL A 15 3.58 -12.90 12.37
CA VAL A 15 4.60 -13.24 11.36
C VAL A 15 4.35 -14.63 10.77
N LEU A 16 4.08 -15.64 11.60
CA LEU A 16 3.79 -16.99 11.13
C LEU A 16 2.51 -17.05 10.28
N CYS A 17 1.47 -16.31 10.64
CA CYS A 17 0.24 -16.22 9.84
C CYS A 17 0.53 -15.59 8.46
N ILE A 18 1.27 -14.47 8.42
CA ILE A 18 1.62 -13.81 7.15
C ILE A 18 2.47 -14.75 6.29
N LEU A 19 3.52 -15.36 6.84
CA LEU A 19 4.35 -16.33 6.11
C LEU A 19 3.55 -17.54 5.65
N GLY A 20 2.62 -18.02 6.48
CA GLY A 20 1.70 -19.09 6.12
C GLY A 20 0.84 -18.77 4.91
N ILE A 21 0.37 -17.52 4.78
CA ILE A 21 -0.37 -17.06 3.59
C ILE A 21 0.52 -17.10 2.34
N PHE A 22 1.73 -16.54 2.42
CA PHE A 22 2.68 -16.59 1.30
C PHE A 22 2.98 -18.03 0.87
N ILE A 23 3.37 -18.90 1.81
CA ILE A 23 3.73 -20.30 1.54
C ILE A 23 2.54 -21.08 0.99
N ALA A 24 1.37 -21.01 1.65
CA ALA A 24 0.19 -21.74 1.22
C ALA A 24 -0.25 -21.31 -0.18
N ARG A 25 -0.27 -19.99 -0.45
CA ARG A 25 -0.61 -19.48 -1.78
C ARG A 25 0.38 -19.97 -2.82
N THR A 26 1.69 -19.85 -2.58
CA THR A 26 2.73 -20.30 -3.53
C THR A 26 2.60 -21.79 -3.85
N LEU A 27 2.36 -22.64 -2.84
CA LEU A 27 2.16 -24.08 -3.05
C LEU A 27 0.90 -24.39 -3.85
N LEU A 28 -0.21 -23.69 -3.57
CA LEU A 28 -1.46 -23.85 -4.33
C LEU A 28 -1.32 -23.38 -5.79
N ALA A 29 -0.46 -22.38 -6.05
CA ALA A 29 -0.23 -21.83 -7.38
C ALA A 29 0.59 -22.75 -8.30
N VAL A 30 1.21 -23.81 -7.77
CA VAL A 30 1.93 -24.81 -8.58
C VAL A 30 0.95 -25.59 -9.47
N ASN A 31 -0.25 -25.89 -8.95
CA ASN A 31 -1.22 -26.78 -9.62
C ASN A 31 -2.58 -26.11 -9.85
N GLY A 32 -2.70 -24.81 -9.61
CA GLY A 32 -3.97 -24.11 -9.68
C GLY A 32 -3.80 -22.61 -9.85
N ASN A 33 -4.92 -21.90 -9.84
CA ASN A 33 -4.98 -20.45 -9.96
C ASN A 33 -5.55 -19.85 -8.67
N PRO A 34 -4.85 -19.97 -7.51
CA PRO A 34 -5.32 -19.34 -6.29
C PRO A 34 -5.35 -17.82 -6.45
N PRO A 35 -6.16 -17.10 -5.66
CA PRO A 35 -6.13 -15.65 -5.62
C PRO A 35 -4.70 -15.12 -5.46
N GLN A 36 -4.39 -14.03 -6.18
CA GLN A 36 -3.11 -13.34 -6.04
C GLN A 36 -2.93 -12.83 -4.60
N LEU A 37 -1.69 -12.74 -4.12
CA LEU A 37 -1.38 -12.23 -2.78
C LEU A 37 -1.97 -10.84 -2.53
N ASP A 38 -1.92 -9.94 -3.52
CA ASP A 38 -2.52 -8.60 -3.41
C ASP A 38 -4.03 -8.64 -3.12
N ASN A 39 -4.78 -9.54 -3.78
CA ASN A 39 -6.21 -9.72 -3.50
C ASN A 39 -6.45 -10.20 -2.05
N ILE A 40 -5.63 -11.14 -1.57
CA ILE A 40 -5.75 -11.71 -0.23
C ILE A 40 -5.47 -10.64 0.84
N PHE A 41 -4.34 -9.92 0.72
CA PHE A 41 -3.96 -8.91 1.70
C PHE A 41 -4.80 -7.65 1.62
N THR A 42 -5.21 -7.22 0.42
CA THR A 42 -6.20 -6.14 0.27
C THR A 42 -7.50 -6.51 0.97
N MET A 43 -8.08 -7.69 0.68
CA MET A 43 -9.34 -8.09 1.30
C MET A 43 -9.23 -8.21 2.83
N ALA A 44 -8.14 -8.81 3.34
CA ALA A 44 -7.90 -8.88 4.78
C ALA A 44 -7.82 -7.48 5.42
N THR A 45 -7.15 -6.55 4.75
CA THR A 45 -7.04 -5.15 5.19
C THR A 45 -8.39 -4.44 5.17
N LEU A 46 -9.21 -4.65 4.14
CA LEU A 46 -10.54 -4.03 4.03
C LEU A 46 -11.51 -4.58 5.07
N ILE A 47 -11.50 -5.89 5.32
CA ILE A 47 -12.29 -6.51 6.39
C ILE A 47 -11.88 -5.91 7.75
N GLY A 48 -10.57 -5.86 8.04
CA GLY A 48 -10.06 -5.26 9.27
C GLY A 48 -10.43 -3.79 9.40
N SER A 49 -10.30 -3.01 8.32
CA SER A 49 -10.65 -1.59 8.27
C SER A 49 -12.13 -1.37 8.51
N THR A 50 -12.98 -2.21 7.92
CA THR A 50 -14.44 -2.17 8.11
C THR A 50 -14.83 -2.47 9.55
N ILE A 51 -14.21 -3.49 10.17
CA ILE A 51 -14.46 -3.82 11.58
C ILE A 51 -14.05 -2.66 12.50
N VAL A 52 -12.90 -2.02 12.24
CA VAL A 52 -12.45 -0.87 13.01
C VAL A 52 -13.35 0.34 12.79
N PHE A 53 -13.71 0.62 11.54
CA PHE A 53 -14.66 1.67 11.18
C PHE A 53 -15.99 1.50 11.91
N ILE A 54 -16.62 0.32 11.87
CA ILE A 54 -17.88 0.05 12.56
C ILE A 54 -17.75 0.27 14.07
N LYS A 55 -16.60 -0.06 14.68
CA LYS A 55 -16.38 0.10 16.12
C LYS A 55 -16.09 1.55 16.55
N GLY A 56 -15.50 2.36 15.68
CA GLY A 56 -15.03 3.71 15.99
C GLY A 56 -15.65 4.81 15.14
N TYR A 57 -16.76 4.54 14.42
CA TYR A 57 -17.37 5.52 13.53
C TYR A 57 -17.76 6.83 14.23
N GLN A 58 -18.01 6.77 15.54
CA GLN A 58 -18.33 7.94 16.38
C GLN A 58 -17.12 8.87 16.59
N ASP A 59 -15.90 8.34 16.42
CA ASP A 59 -14.66 9.12 16.51
C ASP A 59 -14.35 9.87 15.21
N LEU A 60 -15.11 9.62 14.13
CA LEU A 60 -14.92 10.30 12.84
C LEU A 60 -15.66 11.65 12.81
N HIS A 61 -15.01 12.63 12.22
CA HIS A 61 -15.58 13.95 11.96
C HIS A 61 -16.12 14.04 10.51
N THR A 62 -16.98 15.02 10.23
CA THR A 62 -17.53 15.23 8.87
C THR A 62 -16.44 15.38 7.80
N LYS A 63 -15.31 15.99 8.15
CA LYS A 63 -14.16 16.16 7.23
C LYS A 63 -13.53 14.83 6.84
N ASP A 64 -13.50 13.86 7.75
CA ASP A 64 -12.96 12.52 7.50
C ASP A 64 -13.79 11.81 6.42
N TRP A 65 -15.12 11.89 6.55
CA TRP A 65 -16.06 11.37 5.55
C TRP A 65 -15.89 12.01 4.19
N ILE A 66 -15.81 13.35 4.14
CA ILE A 66 -15.62 14.07 2.89
C ILE A 66 -14.33 13.62 2.22
N ILE A 67 -13.22 13.55 2.94
CA ILE A 67 -11.92 13.14 2.36
C ILE A 67 -11.95 11.69 1.90
N ALA A 68 -12.51 10.78 2.68
CA ALA A 68 -12.61 9.36 2.31
C ALA A 68 -13.43 9.19 1.02
N LEU A 69 -14.60 9.82 0.95
CA LEU A 69 -15.48 9.76 -0.21
C LEU A 69 -14.86 10.46 -1.43
N SER A 70 -14.22 11.62 -1.25
CA SER A 70 -13.57 12.35 -2.34
C SER A 70 -12.40 11.57 -2.93
N LEU A 71 -11.55 10.95 -2.09
CA LEU A 71 -10.44 10.12 -2.59
C LEU A 71 -10.92 8.81 -3.21
N GLY A 72 -11.95 8.17 -2.64
CA GLY A 72 -12.61 7.02 -3.26
C GLY A 72 -13.21 7.36 -4.62
N ALA A 73 -13.90 8.50 -4.73
CA ALA A 73 -14.47 8.97 -5.99
C ALA A 73 -13.38 9.35 -7.00
N LEU A 74 -12.29 9.99 -6.58
CA LEU A 74 -11.15 10.31 -7.43
C LEU A 74 -10.55 9.05 -8.05
N VAL A 75 -10.32 8.02 -7.22
CA VAL A 75 -9.80 6.71 -7.67
C VAL A 75 -10.81 6.02 -8.60
N GLY A 76 -12.09 5.96 -8.23
CA GLY A 76 -13.11 5.35 -9.08
C GLY A 76 -13.28 6.04 -10.44
N MET A 77 -13.40 7.36 -10.46
CA MET A 77 -13.50 8.13 -11.70
C MET A 77 -12.23 8.01 -12.54
N GLY A 78 -11.06 8.08 -11.90
CA GLY A 78 -9.79 7.94 -12.60
C GLY A 78 -9.67 6.60 -13.34
N MET A 79 -10.11 5.48 -12.74
CA MET A 79 -10.12 4.17 -13.41
C MET A 79 -11.01 4.13 -14.67
N SER A 80 -12.05 4.98 -14.72
CA SER A 80 -12.91 5.05 -15.90
C SER A 80 -12.23 5.73 -17.09
N ILE A 81 -11.17 6.49 -16.83
CA ILE A 81 -10.44 7.28 -17.84
C ILE A 81 -8.97 6.87 -18.00
N THR A 82 -8.49 5.86 -17.26
CA THR A 82 -7.12 5.36 -17.38
C THR A 82 -6.88 4.75 -18.76
N THR A 83 -5.73 5.05 -19.35
CA THR A 83 -5.36 4.58 -20.70
C THR A 83 -4.08 3.75 -20.73
N ILE A 84 -3.23 3.86 -19.71
CA ILE A 84 -1.94 3.16 -19.57
C ILE A 84 -2.04 2.13 -18.44
N PHE A 85 -2.56 2.54 -17.29
CA PHE A 85 -2.64 1.68 -16.11
C PHE A 85 -3.72 0.61 -16.27
N THR A 86 -3.32 -0.65 -16.12
CA THR A 86 -4.24 -1.80 -16.08
C THR A 86 -4.07 -2.54 -14.76
N PRO A 87 -5.08 -2.52 -13.87
CA PRO A 87 -5.02 -3.25 -12.61
C PRO A 87 -5.17 -4.76 -12.84
N TYR A 88 -4.64 -5.55 -11.92
CA TYR A 88 -4.94 -6.98 -11.91
C TYR A 88 -6.44 -7.23 -11.68
N PRO A 89 -7.02 -8.27 -12.30
CA PRO A 89 -8.39 -8.67 -12.03
C PRO A 89 -8.64 -8.95 -10.55
N PHE A 90 -9.62 -8.27 -9.95
CA PHE A 90 -9.96 -8.48 -8.54
C PHE A 90 -10.57 -9.88 -8.36
N PHE A 91 -9.86 -10.75 -7.62
CA PHE A 91 -10.13 -12.18 -7.50
C PHE A 91 -10.32 -12.92 -8.83
N GLY A 92 -9.81 -12.39 -9.95
CA GLY A 92 -10.04 -12.97 -11.28
C GLY A 92 -11.46 -12.76 -11.85
N ILE A 93 -12.35 -12.12 -11.09
CA ILE A 93 -13.78 -11.93 -11.40
C ILE A 93 -14.01 -10.57 -12.05
N VAL A 94 -13.54 -9.50 -11.40
CA VAL A 94 -13.76 -8.12 -11.89
C VAL A 94 -12.61 -7.73 -12.82
N ARG A 95 -12.91 -7.53 -14.10
CA ARG A 95 -11.90 -7.32 -15.16
C ARG A 95 -12.09 -6.02 -15.93
N ASP A 96 -13.31 -5.54 -16.03
CA ASP A 96 -13.64 -4.33 -16.76
C ASP A 96 -13.33 -3.06 -15.94
N ASN A 97 -13.11 -1.95 -16.64
CA ASN A 97 -12.73 -0.68 -16.01
C ASN A 97 -13.80 -0.16 -15.05
N LEU A 98 -15.08 -0.35 -15.35
CA LEU A 98 -16.18 0.10 -14.49
C LEU A 98 -16.23 -0.70 -13.18
N GLY A 99 -16.12 -2.02 -13.26
CA GLY A 99 -16.00 -2.87 -12.09
C GLY A 99 -14.77 -2.53 -11.25
N GLN A 100 -13.62 -2.31 -11.89
CA GLN A 100 -12.38 -1.90 -11.21
C GLN A 100 -12.51 -0.51 -10.56
N ALA A 101 -13.17 0.43 -11.21
CA ALA A 101 -13.49 1.74 -10.65
C ALA A 101 -14.29 1.62 -9.35
N LEU A 102 -15.35 0.81 -9.35
CA LEU A 102 -16.18 0.59 -8.17
C LEU A 102 -15.39 -0.09 -7.05
N VAL A 103 -14.68 -1.17 -7.34
CA VAL A 103 -13.93 -1.93 -6.34
C VAL A 103 -12.82 -1.07 -5.74
N ARG A 104 -12.00 -0.41 -6.56
CA ARG A 104 -10.87 0.40 -6.06
C ARG A 104 -11.35 1.64 -5.30
N GLY A 105 -12.35 2.34 -5.81
CA GLY A 105 -12.92 3.51 -5.13
C GLY A 105 -13.54 3.17 -3.78
N PHE A 106 -14.29 2.07 -3.70
CA PHE A 106 -14.85 1.58 -2.44
C PHE A 106 -13.77 1.08 -1.48
N SER A 107 -12.76 0.36 -1.98
CA SER A 107 -11.62 -0.13 -1.19
C SER A 107 -10.86 1.03 -0.55
N VAL A 108 -10.57 2.08 -1.31
CA VAL A 108 -9.92 3.30 -0.80
C VAL A 108 -10.78 3.99 0.26
N THR A 109 -12.09 4.12 0.02
CA THR A 109 -13.02 4.73 0.98
C THR A 109 -12.99 3.98 2.32
N LEU A 110 -13.14 2.65 2.29
CA LEU A 110 -13.14 1.83 3.50
C LEU A 110 -11.79 1.84 4.23
N ALA A 111 -10.69 1.75 3.49
CA ALA A 111 -9.35 1.77 4.05
C ALA A 111 -9.04 3.13 4.69
N ILE A 112 -9.47 4.25 4.09
CA ILE A 112 -9.33 5.59 4.68
C ILE A 112 -10.17 5.69 5.95
N LEU A 113 -11.46 5.32 5.92
CA LEU A 113 -12.33 5.40 7.11
C LEU A 113 -11.78 4.58 8.27
N GLY A 114 -11.38 3.33 8.00
CA GLY A 114 -10.73 2.48 9.01
C GLY A 114 -9.42 3.09 9.51
N GLY A 115 -8.54 3.53 8.62
CA GLY A 115 -7.27 4.16 8.97
C GLY A 115 -7.43 5.46 9.77
N MET A 116 -8.44 6.28 9.48
CA MET A 116 -8.75 7.51 10.21
C MET A 116 -9.22 7.23 11.63
N VAL A 117 -10.08 6.22 11.84
CA VAL A 117 -10.43 5.77 13.20
C VAL A 117 -9.16 5.36 13.97
N ILE A 118 -8.27 4.58 13.34
CA ILE A 118 -7.00 4.18 13.98
C ILE A 118 -6.12 5.40 14.29
N MET A 119 -6.04 6.36 13.37
CA MET A 119 -5.31 7.62 13.58
C MET A 119 -5.86 8.39 14.78
N HIS A 120 -7.18 8.52 14.92
CA HIS A 120 -7.83 9.19 16.05
C HIS A 120 -7.59 8.44 17.38
N TRP A 121 -7.42 7.12 17.34
CA TRP A 121 -6.98 6.31 18.49
C TRP A 121 -5.47 6.39 18.79
N GLY A 122 -4.76 7.36 18.20
CA GLY A 122 -3.32 7.55 18.38
C GLY A 122 -2.46 6.66 17.48
N GLY A 123 -2.99 6.27 16.33
CA GLY A 123 -2.33 5.42 15.33
C GLY A 123 -0.99 5.96 14.82
N PRO A 124 -0.19 5.09 14.19
CA PRO A 124 1.19 5.42 13.84
C PRO A 124 1.34 6.44 12.70
N ILE A 125 0.30 6.60 11.88
CA ILE A 125 0.34 7.41 10.65
C ILE A 125 -0.65 8.54 10.74
N SER A 126 -0.16 9.75 10.44
CA SER A 126 -0.97 10.95 10.38
C SER A 126 -1.49 11.18 8.97
N PHE A 127 -2.64 11.83 8.88
CA PHE A 127 -3.20 12.39 7.65
C PHE A 127 -3.42 13.90 7.84
N PRO A 128 -2.37 14.74 7.68
CA PRO A 128 -2.46 16.20 7.85
C PRO A 128 -3.65 16.89 7.18
N ALA A 129 -3.99 16.54 5.93
CA ALA A 129 -5.17 17.11 5.25
C ALA A 129 -6.48 16.83 6.01
N ALA A 130 -6.65 15.60 6.52
CA ALA A 130 -7.81 15.23 7.34
C ALA A 130 -7.90 16.00 8.65
N LYS A 131 -6.74 16.35 9.23
CA LYS A 131 -6.65 17.20 10.42
C LYS A 131 -6.83 18.70 10.11
N GLY A 132 -7.01 19.07 8.84
CA GLY A 132 -7.08 20.48 8.41
C GLY A 132 -5.73 21.20 8.41
N GLU A 133 -4.62 20.47 8.53
CA GLU A 133 -3.25 20.99 8.57
C GLU A 133 -2.69 21.18 7.14
N TRP A 134 -3.38 21.94 6.30
CA TRP A 134 -3.09 22.07 4.85
C TRP A 134 -1.65 22.48 4.53
N GLY A 135 -1.05 23.39 5.31
CA GLY A 135 0.35 23.77 5.13
C GLY A 135 1.33 22.61 5.37
N LYS A 136 1.06 21.76 6.37
CA LYS A 136 1.85 20.54 6.61
C LYS A 136 1.61 19.50 5.51
N SER A 137 0.37 19.35 5.04
CA SER A 137 0.04 18.45 3.92
C SER A 137 0.79 18.86 2.65
N GLY A 138 0.77 20.14 2.28
CA GLY A 138 1.53 20.66 1.12
C GLY A 138 3.04 20.45 1.27
N SER A 139 3.61 20.72 2.45
CA SER A 139 5.03 20.46 2.72
C SER A 139 5.37 18.97 2.67
N ALA A 140 4.46 18.10 3.15
CA ALA A 140 4.62 16.64 3.10
C ALA A 140 4.62 16.13 1.66
N ILE A 141 3.71 16.60 0.82
CA ILE A 141 3.65 16.29 -0.62
C ILE A 141 4.95 16.71 -1.30
N LEU A 142 5.37 17.98 -1.12
CA LEU A 142 6.61 18.49 -1.74
C LEU A 142 7.83 17.65 -1.32
N PHE A 143 7.92 17.29 -0.03
CA PHE A 143 9.01 16.46 0.46
C PHE A 143 8.97 15.03 -0.11
N GLY A 144 7.77 14.45 -0.25
CA GLY A 144 7.58 13.16 -0.92
C GLY A 144 8.06 13.17 -2.37
N LEU A 145 7.71 14.21 -3.14
CA LEU A 145 8.19 14.40 -4.51
C LEU A 145 9.71 14.56 -4.58
N LEU A 146 10.29 15.39 -3.70
CA LEU A 146 11.74 15.63 -3.64
C LEU A 146 12.54 14.35 -3.37
N VAL A 147 12.05 13.49 -2.49
CA VAL A 147 12.68 12.18 -2.20
C VAL A 147 12.38 11.16 -3.30
N GLY A 148 11.18 11.21 -3.87
CA GLY A 148 10.71 10.25 -4.87
C GLY A 148 11.38 10.42 -6.23
N LEU A 149 11.58 11.64 -6.70
CA LEU A 149 12.12 11.94 -8.03
C LEU A 149 13.47 11.25 -8.34
N PRO A 150 14.52 11.34 -7.50
CA PRO A 150 15.78 10.64 -7.78
C PRO A 150 15.60 9.11 -7.82
N LEU A 151 14.72 8.55 -6.99
CA LEU A 151 14.42 7.13 -6.98
C LEU A 151 13.52 6.70 -8.15
N ALA A 152 12.69 7.60 -8.68
CA ALA A 152 11.90 7.39 -9.88
C ALA A 152 12.80 7.30 -11.12
N ILE A 153 13.78 8.21 -11.24
CA ILE A 153 14.80 8.14 -12.29
C ILE A 153 15.60 6.84 -12.18
N PHE A 154 16.04 6.49 -10.96
CA PHE A 154 16.72 5.21 -10.76
C PHE A 154 15.84 4.00 -11.14
N ASN A 155 14.55 4.06 -10.82
CA ASN A 155 13.58 3.01 -11.14
C ASN A 155 13.47 2.74 -12.64
N ILE A 156 13.34 3.77 -13.49
CA ILE A 156 13.21 3.56 -14.94
C ILE A 156 14.45 2.92 -15.56
N PHE A 157 15.66 3.23 -15.05
CA PHE A 157 16.88 2.57 -15.49
C PHE A 157 16.98 1.13 -14.97
N ALA A 158 16.56 0.89 -13.71
CA ALA A 158 16.48 -0.46 -13.18
C ALA A 158 15.51 -1.33 -13.99
N LEU A 159 14.32 -0.82 -14.31
CA LEU A 159 13.31 -1.51 -15.13
C LEU A 159 13.83 -1.81 -16.53
N LYS A 160 14.48 -0.85 -17.18
CA LYS A 160 15.16 -1.08 -18.48
C LYS A 160 16.14 -2.24 -18.41
N LEU A 161 16.96 -2.31 -17.36
CA LEU A 161 17.95 -3.37 -17.17
C LEU A 161 17.28 -4.73 -16.87
N THR A 162 16.25 -4.75 -16.02
CA THR A 162 15.62 -6.01 -15.58
C THR A 162 14.64 -6.59 -16.60
N GLU A 163 13.94 -5.75 -17.37
CA GLU A 163 13.00 -6.20 -18.39
C GLU A 163 13.65 -6.37 -19.77
N GLY A 164 14.84 -5.81 -19.99
CA GLY A 164 15.52 -5.85 -21.27
C GLY A 164 14.79 -5.08 -22.38
N LYS A 165 13.94 -4.11 -22.01
CA LYS A 165 13.16 -3.28 -22.93
C LYS A 165 13.70 -1.85 -22.97
N ASP A 166 13.70 -1.25 -24.16
CA ASP A 166 13.99 0.17 -24.33
C ASP A 166 12.83 1.05 -23.88
N PHE A 167 13.11 2.34 -23.66
CA PHE A 167 12.09 3.32 -23.29
C PHE A 167 11.07 3.51 -24.42
N LEU A 168 9.79 3.44 -24.06
CA LEU A 168 8.66 3.68 -24.95
C LEU A 168 7.84 4.85 -24.40
N TRP A 169 8.30 6.07 -24.69
CA TRP A 169 7.71 7.29 -24.14
C TRP A 169 6.20 7.37 -24.41
N GLN A 170 5.42 7.40 -23.34
CA GLN A 170 3.96 7.49 -23.38
C GLN A 170 3.48 8.95 -23.32
N ASN A 171 2.17 9.15 -23.46
CA ASN A 171 1.57 10.46 -23.26
C ASN A 171 1.80 10.93 -21.80
N PRO A 172 2.43 12.10 -21.57
CA PRO A 172 2.77 12.54 -20.23
C PRO A 172 1.54 12.86 -19.37
N LEU A 173 0.45 13.37 -19.97
CA LEU A 173 -0.78 13.65 -19.24
C LEU A 173 -1.45 12.35 -18.78
N SER A 174 -1.50 11.33 -19.65
CA SER A 174 -1.99 10.00 -19.26
C SER A 174 -1.13 9.41 -18.14
N ALA A 175 0.20 9.48 -18.22
CA ALA A 175 1.08 8.98 -17.17
C ALA A 175 0.84 9.69 -15.83
N LEU A 176 0.69 11.02 -15.84
CA LEU A 176 0.38 11.83 -14.66
C LEU A 176 -0.95 11.43 -14.00
N LEU A 177 -2.00 11.25 -14.80
CA LEU A 177 -3.34 10.92 -14.32
C LEU A 177 -3.45 9.46 -13.84
N ASP A 178 -2.91 8.53 -14.62
CA ASP A 178 -2.99 7.10 -14.34
C ASP A 178 -2.18 6.73 -13.10
N ALA A 179 -1.05 7.39 -12.85
CA ALA A 179 -0.21 7.18 -11.68
C ALA A 179 -0.93 7.44 -10.35
N PHE A 180 -2.02 8.24 -10.32
CA PHE A 180 -2.81 8.41 -9.09
C PHE A 180 -3.47 7.10 -8.65
N GLN A 181 -3.77 6.18 -9.58
CA GLN A 181 -4.44 4.93 -9.29
C GLN A 181 -3.64 4.02 -8.36
N PRO A 182 -2.45 3.54 -8.74
CA PRO A 182 -1.61 2.73 -7.85
C PRO A 182 -1.17 3.53 -6.62
N ALA A 183 -0.71 4.77 -6.78
CA ALA A 183 -0.14 5.55 -5.68
C ALA A 183 -1.12 5.81 -4.53
N ILE A 184 -2.38 6.17 -4.81
CA ILE A 184 -3.38 6.36 -3.74
C ILE A 184 -3.79 5.01 -3.16
N VAL A 185 -4.14 4.05 -4.01
CA VAL A 185 -4.70 2.76 -3.59
C VAL A 185 -3.70 2.00 -2.72
N GLU A 186 -2.47 1.86 -3.17
CA GLU A 186 -1.45 1.06 -2.47
C GLU A 186 -1.00 1.72 -1.17
N GLU A 187 -0.84 3.05 -1.14
CA GLU A 187 -0.43 3.73 0.08
C GLU A 187 -1.54 3.74 1.13
N VAL A 188 -2.78 4.02 0.73
CA VAL A 188 -3.93 3.99 1.63
C VAL A 188 -4.17 2.59 2.20
N ILE A 189 -4.12 1.55 1.37
CA ILE A 189 -4.34 0.17 1.84
C ILE A 189 -3.18 -0.27 2.73
N TYR A 190 -1.94 -0.16 2.27
CA TYR A 190 -0.82 -0.81 2.97
C TYR A 190 -0.16 0.08 4.02
N ARG A 191 0.07 1.37 3.73
CA ARG A 191 0.79 2.27 4.66
C ARG A 191 -0.13 2.90 5.66
N PHE A 192 -1.40 3.15 5.32
CA PHE A 192 -2.35 3.74 6.25
C PHE A 192 -3.14 2.67 6.99
N ALA A 193 -3.93 1.87 6.28
CA ALA A 193 -4.85 0.91 6.91
C ALA A 193 -4.14 -0.32 7.49
N LEU A 194 -3.39 -1.08 6.69
CA LEU A 194 -2.74 -2.32 7.15
C LEU A 194 -1.73 -2.04 8.28
N TRP A 195 -0.88 -1.02 8.14
CA TRP A 195 0.02 -0.61 9.22
C TRP A 195 -0.76 -0.28 10.50
N GLY A 196 -1.83 0.51 10.39
CA GLY A 196 -2.69 0.83 11.53
C GLY A 196 -3.26 -0.43 12.21
N LEU A 197 -3.76 -1.38 11.42
CA LEU A 197 -4.33 -2.64 11.92
C LEU A 197 -3.29 -3.51 12.63
N LEU A 198 -2.12 -3.69 12.02
CA LEU A 198 -1.02 -4.42 12.62
C LEU A 198 -0.55 -3.75 13.91
N TRP A 199 -0.50 -2.42 13.95
CA TRP A 199 -0.20 -1.68 15.16
C TRP A 199 -1.26 -1.91 16.25
N LEU A 200 -2.56 -1.91 15.92
CA LEU A 200 -3.60 -2.19 16.92
C LEU A 200 -3.45 -3.57 17.57
N VAL A 201 -3.03 -4.57 16.81
CA VAL A 201 -2.76 -5.92 17.31
C VAL A 201 -1.52 -5.93 18.22
N LEU A 202 -0.48 -5.20 17.85
CA LEU A 202 0.82 -5.24 18.53
C LEU A 202 0.98 -4.23 19.67
N ARG A 203 0.19 -3.14 19.71
CA ARG A 203 0.39 -2.01 20.63
C ARG A 203 0.27 -2.39 22.10
N LYS A 204 -0.45 -3.46 22.44
CA LYS A 204 -0.56 -3.95 23.84
C LYS A 204 0.54 -4.94 24.21
N SER A 205 1.04 -5.71 23.25
CA SER A 205 2.01 -6.79 23.50
C SER A 205 3.45 -6.33 23.40
N ILE A 206 3.80 -5.43 22.47
CA ILE A 206 5.19 -4.95 22.24
C ILE A 206 5.22 -3.43 22.06
N GLN A 207 4.78 -2.70 23.09
CA GLN A 207 4.51 -1.25 23.05
C GLN A 207 5.59 -0.43 22.35
N LYS A 208 6.85 -0.50 22.81
CA LYS A 208 7.94 0.36 22.33
C LYS A 208 8.28 0.15 20.85
N GLN A 209 8.22 -1.10 20.38
CA GLN A 209 8.59 -1.48 19.01
C GLN A 209 7.39 -1.66 18.08
N SER A 210 6.15 -1.62 18.60
CA SER A 210 4.92 -1.95 17.87
C SER A 210 4.77 -1.14 16.59
N VAL A 211 5.03 0.16 16.64
CA VAL A 211 4.94 1.05 15.47
C VAL A 211 5.96 0.65 14.41
N PHE A 212 7.20 0.38 14.83
CA PHE A 212 8.28 -0.01 13.93
C PHE A 212 8.00 -1.36 13.27
N LEU A 213 7.72 -2.38 14.07
CA LEU A 213 7.49 -3.74 13.60
C LEU A 213 6.21 -3.87 12.76
N ALA A 214 5.13 -3.18 13.14
CA ALA A 214 3.89 -3.17 12.36
C ALA A 214 4.10 -2.58 10.96
N GLY A 215 4.83 -1.46 10.86
CA GLY A 215 5.05 -0.83 9.57
C GLY A 215 6.08 -1.57 8.74
N LEU A 216 7.13 -2.13 9.35
CA LEU A 216 8.07 -3.00 8.64
C LEU A 216 7.33 -4.21 8.05
N MET A 217 6.43 -4.84 8.82
CA MET A 217 5.60 -5.93 8.31
C MET A 217 4.68 -5.47 7.17
N ALA A 218 4.01 -4.32 7.30
CA ALA A 218 3.16 -3.79 6.23
C ALA A 218 3.97 -3.52 4.94
N THR A 219 5.17 -2.94 5.06
CA THR A 219 6.11 -2.73 3.95
C THR A 219 6.53 -4.04 3.32
N MET A 220 6.86 -5.06 4.12
CA MET A 220 7.25 -6.38 3.60
C MET A 220 6.09 -7.08 2.89
N VAL A 221 4.88 -7.06 3.47
CA VAL A 221 3.68 -7.63 2.83
C VAL A 221 3.45 -6.97 1.47
N HIS A 222 3.42 -5.64 1.44
CA HIS A 222 3.23 -4.89 0.19
C HIS A 222 4.35 -5.14 -0.83
N THR A 223 5.59 -5.24 -0.41
CA THR A 223 6.69 -5.43 -1.35
C THR A 223 6.67 -6.84 -1.93
N TYR A 224 6.51 -7.86 -1.09
CA TYR A 224 6.60 -9.25 -1.52
C TYR A 224 5.37 -9.71 -2.29
N GLN A 225 4.19 -9.13 -2.07
CA GLN A 225 3.01 -9.52 -2.86
C GLN A 225 3.15 -9.21 -4.36
N HIS A 226 4.00 -8.24 -4.75
CA HIS A 226 4.28 -7.95 -6.16
C HIS A 226 5.09 -9.07 -6.84
N PHE A 227 5.73 -9.93 -6.06
CA PHE A 227 6.52 -11.07 -6.55
C PHE A 227 5.74 -12.39 -6.58
N ASP A 228 4.42 -12.30 -6.59
CA ASP A 228 3.48 -13.42 -6.53
C ASP A 228 3.77 -14.55 -7.53
N ALA A 229 4.00 -14.21 -8.81
CA ALA A 229 4.37 -15.18 -9.84
C ALA A 229 5.83 -15.64 -9.71
N LEU A 230 6.73 -14.72 -9.33
CA LEU A 230 8.15 -15.02 -9.19
C LEU A 230 8.41 -15.98 -8.02
N PHE A 231 7.60 -15.95 -6.96
CA PHE A 231 7.68 -16.94 -5.88
C PHE A 231 7.43 -18.37 -6.35
N VAL A 232 6.60 -18.57 -7.38
CA VAL A 232 6.35 -19.90 -7.96
C VAL A 232 7.51 -20.31 -8.86
N GLN A 233 8.00 -19.38 -9.69
CA GLN A 233 9.01 -19.67 -10.72
C GLN A 233 10.43 -19.77 -10.14
N SER A 234 10.78 -18.86 -9.22
CA SER A 234 12.11 -18.76 -8.63
C SER A 234 12.05 -18.11 -7.23
N PRO A 235 11.71 -18.90 -6.18
CA PRO A 235 11.50 -18.39 -4.82
C PRO A 235 12.68 -17.59 -4.27
N TRP A 236 13.91 -18.04 -4.52
CA TRP A 236 15.11 -17.36 -4.03
C TRP A 236 15.33 -16.00 -4.69
N VAL A 237 15.01 -15.89 -5.99
CA VAL A 237 15.08 -14.61 -6.70
C VAL A 237 13.96 -13.68 -6.22
N ALA A 238 12.74 -14.19 -5.99
CA ALA A 238 11.66 -13.41 -5.38
C ALA A 238 12.04 -12.83 -4.00
N LEU A 239 12.70 -13.64 -3.15
CA LEU A 239 13.21 -13.18 -1.86
C LEU A 239 14.27 -12.08 -2.02
N GLY A 240 15.25 -12.29 -2.91
CA GLY A 240 16.32 -11.31 -3.16
C GLY A 240 15.79 -9.99 -3.73
N MET A 241 14.96 -10.05 -4.78
CA MET A 241 14.37 -8.88 -5.41
C MET A 241 13.41 -8.16 -4.46
N GLY A 242 12.57 -8.89 -3.74
CA GLY A 242 11.67 -8.26 -2.76
C GLY A 242 12.43 -7.56 -1.62
N MET A 243 13.55 -8.12 -1.15
CA MET A 243 14.40 -7.42 -0.18
C MET A 243 15.00 -6.14 -0.78
N ALA A 244 15.55 -6.21 -2.00
CA ALA A 244 16.10 -5.03 -2.68
C ALA A 244 15.03 -3.94 -2.87
N MET A 245 13.83 -4.32 -3.33
CA MET A 245 12.71 -3.42 -3.51
C MET A 245 12.28 -2.79 -2.18
N ALA A 246 12.22 -3.58 -1.11
CA ALA A 246 11.82 -3.11 0.20
C ALA A 246 12.83 -2.12 0.77
N LEU A 247 14.12 -2.31 0.53
CA LEU A 247 15.17 -1.39 0.99
C LEU A 247 15.20 -0.09 0.19
N ILE A 248 15.11 -0.16 -1.13
CA ILE A 248 15.31 1.00 -2.02
C ILE A 248 14.03 1.84 -2.14
N TRP A 249 12.87 1.21 -2.27
CA TRP A 249 11.58 1.91 -2.46
C TRP A 249 10.65 1.78 -1.25
N GLY A 250 10.62 0.62 -0.60
CA GLY A 250 9.75 0.37 0.56
C GLY A 250 10.10 1.19 1.80
N LEU A 251 11.37 1.24 2.20
CA LEU A 251 11.83 1.93 3.40
C LEU A 251 11.68 3.46 3.30
N PRO A 252 12.00 4.12 2.18
CA PRO A 252 11.72 5.55 2.04
C PRO A 252 10.23 5.87 2.19
N SER A 253 9.34 5.15 1.50
CA SER A 253 7.88 5.29 1.66
C SER A 253 7.45 5.09 3.12
N TYR A 254 7.97 4.05 3.80
CA TYR A 254 7.74 3.81 5.22
C TYR A 254 8.12 5.01 6.11
N PHE A 255 9.31 5.57 5.92
CA PHE A 255 9.77 6.70 6.74
C PHE A 255 9.01 7.99 6.44
N LEU A 256 8.65 8.21 5.17
CA LEU A 256 7.82 9.34 4.74
C LEU A 256 6.44 9.27 5.39
N ALA A 257 5.73 8.14 5.22
CA ALA A 257 4.43 7.90 5.87
C ALA A 257 4.49 8.15 7.38
N ARG A 258 5.53 7.62 8.04
CA ARG A 258 5.68 7.74 9.50
C ARG A 258 5.94 9.16 9.98
N ARG A 259 6.80 9.90 9.29
CA ARG A 259 7.33 11.19 9.77
C ARG A 259 6.59 12.40 9.23
N ARG A 260 5.99 12.27 8.05
CA ARG A 260 5.36 13.38 7.32
C ARG A 260 3.89 13.13 6.98
N GLY A 261 3.40 11.89 7.18
CA GLY A 261 2.02 11.52 6.94
C GLY A 261 1.82 10.85 5.58
N ILE A 262 0.62 10.30 5.39
CA ILE A 262 0.29 9.45 4.24
C ILE A 262 0.47 10.17 2.90
N GLU A 263 0.20 11.49 2.84
CA GLU A 263 0.33 12.28 1.62
C GLU A 263 1.76 12.33 1.09
N SER A 264 2.77 12.29 1.97
CA SER A 264 4.17 12.24 1.53
C SER A 264 4.53 10.90 0.88
N ALA A 265 3.94 9.80 1.37
CA ALA A 265 4.15 8.47 0.80
C ALA A 265 3.39 8.31 -0.52
N ILE A 266 2.15 8.84 -0.60
CA ILE A 266 1.40 8.94 -1.86
C ILE A 266 2.19 9.74 -2.89
N ALA A 267 2.72 10.91 -2.54
CA ALA A 267 3.47 11.73 -3.48
C ALA A 267 4.77 11.05 -3.94
N PHE A 268 5.48 10.37 -3.04
CA PHE A 268 6.67 9.58 -3.35
C PHE A 268 6.37 8.43 -4.31
N HIS A 269 5.29 7.69 -4.08
CA HIS A 269 4.87 6.59 -4.95
C HIS A 269 4.39 7.14 -6.30
N TRP A 270 3.57 8.19 -6.28
CA TRP A 270 3.01 8.80 -7.46
C TRP A 270 4.08 9.21 -8.47
N ILE A 271 5.13 9.93 -8.04
CA ILE A 271 6.19 10.35 -8.98
C ILE A 271 6.96 9.15 -9.57
N GLN A 272 7.06 8.03 -8.85
CA GLN A 272 7.68 6.81 -9.37
C GLN A 272 6.84 6.17 -10.46
N ASP A 273 5.52 6.15 -10.28
CA ASP A 273 4.59 5.65 -11.29
C ASP A 273 4.46 6.58 -12.48
N VAL A 274 4.51 7.90 -12.26
CA VAL A 274 4.55 8.88 -13.36
C VAL A 274 5.74 8.62 -14.26
N GLU A 275 6.95 8.54 -13.70
CA GLU A 275 8.16 8.28 -14.50
C GLU A 275 8.12 6.90 -15.15
N ARG A 276 7.67 5.87 -14.42
CA ARG A 276 7.54 4.50 -14.93
C ARG A 276 6.59 4.44 -16.14
N PHE A 277 5.37 4.96 -15.98
CA PHE A 277 4.36 4.97 -17.03
C PHE A 277 4.77 5.86 -18.19
N PHE A 278 5.40 7.01 -17.91
CA PHE A 278 5.93 7.87 -18.96
C PHE A 278 7.02 7.17 -19.77
N ALA A 279 7.91 6.40 -19.12
CA ALA A 279 8.95 5.63 -19.78
C ALA A 279 8.46 4.36 -20.50
N GLY A 280 7.18 3.99 -20.33
CA GLY A 280 6.56 2.85 -21.01
C GLY A 280 6.70 1.50 -20.30
N PHE A 281 6.87 1.52 -18.98
CA PHE A 281 6.90 0.33 -18.12
C PHE A 281 5.62 0.19 -17.28
#